data_AF-A0A3N4KKE9-F1
#
_entry.id   AF-A0A3N4KKE9-F1
#
_cell.length_a   1.000
_cell.length_b   1.000
_cell.length_c   1.000
_cell.angle_alpha   90.00
_cell.angle_beta   90.00
_cell.angle_gamma   90.00
#
_symmetry.space_group_name_H-M   'P 1'
#
loop_
_entity.id
_entity.type
_entity.pdbx_description
1 polymer ?
#
loop_
_entity_poly.entity_id
_entity_poly.type
_entity_poly.pdbx_seq_one_letter_code
_entity_poly.pdbx_strand_id
1 'polypeptide(L)'
;MNEKNDLVQQQEMEKLQEILQAMKMPQIKQELEDMRRCIEENSKDVERQDILKWLSEVYFEDHHNLIKSNRHPGSGEWLFKKGEFISWKECTESSILWLHGFPGAGKTNLVSAVIDQFIATRRKMEAVAHFYCKYDQDPSQIMRAIVKQLSSVEAGSKLSQPVKNIYKKRKDGGFTSGPLTMAESESLLIEMTANYESTFICIDALDECD
;
A
#
# COMPACT_ATOMS: atom_id res chain seq x y z
N MET A 1 20.02 10.41 -74.17
CA MET A 1 18.97 11.10 -73.39
C MET A 1 18.46 10.25 -72.22
N ASN A 2 18.57 8.91 -72.28
CA ASN A 2 18.15 7.99 -71.20
C ASN A 2 19.04 8.03 -69.94
N GLU A 3 20.37 8.00 -70.08
CA GLU A 3 21.28 7.96 -68.91
C GLU A 3 21.13 9.15 -67.95
N LYS A 4 20.81 10.35 -68.46
CA LYS A 4 20.56 11.52 -67.61
C LYS A 4 19.26 11.40 -66.83
N ASN A 5 18.23 10.77 -67.40
CA ASN A 5 16.98 10.52 -66.70
C ASN A 5 17.15 9.42 -65.66
N ASP A 6 17.91 8.37 -65.97
CA ASP A 6 18.18 7.27 -65.03
C ASP A 6 18.98 7.77 -63.81
N LEU A 7 19.97 8.64 -64.00
CA LEU A 7 20.72 9.26 -62.91
C LEU A 7 19.84 10.14 -62.01
N VAL A 8 18.93 10.92 -62.61
CA VAL A 8 18.01 11.79 -61.86
C VAL A 8 17.02 10.95 -61.05
N GLN A 9 16.46 9.89 -61.64
CA GLN A 9 15.58 8.95 -60.94
C GLN A 9 16.29 8.24 -59.79
N GLN A 10 17.55 7.86 -59.98
CA GLN A 10 18.35 7.23 -58.93
C GLN A 10 18.59 8.20 -57.76
N GLN A 11 18.92 9.47 -58.03
CA GLN A 11 19.07 10.49 -56.99
C GLN A 11 17.76 10.80 -56.25
N GLU A 12 16.62 10.79 -56.93
CA GLU A 12 15.30 10.97 -56.31
C GLU A 12 14.94 9.80 -55.39
N MET A 13 15.26 8.57 -55.81
CA MET A 13 15.04 7.36 -55.00
C MET A 13 15.92 7.34 -53.74
N GLU A 14 17.19 7.73 -53.83
CA GLU A 14 18.08 7.86 -52.67
C GLU A 14 17.56 8.91 -51.67
N LYS A 15 17.15 10.08 -52.16
CA LYS A 15 16.54 11.11 -51.30
C LYS A 15 15.26 10.64 -50.63
N LEU A 16 14.40 9.91 -51.35
CA LEU A 16 13.17 9.36 -50.78
C LEU A 16 13.47 8.33 -49.68
N GLN A 17 14.50 7.49 -49.87
CA GLN A 17 14.96 6.55 -48.84
C GLN A 17 15.50 7.27 -47.59
N GLU A 18 16.30 8.32 -47.76
CA GLU A 18 16.79 9.13 -46.63
C GLU A 18 15.64 9.79 -45.86
N ILE A 19 14.67 10.38 -46.56
CA ILE A 19 13.48 10.99 -45.94
C ILE A 19 12.68 9.92 -45.20
N LEU A 20 12.46 8.75 -45.81
CA LEU A 20 11.74 7.64 -45.18
C LEU A 20 12.47 7.12 -43.93
N GLN A 21 13.79 7.02 -43.95
CA GLN A 21 14.60 6.66 -42.78
C GLN A 21 14.52 7.73 -41.69
N ALA A 22 14.65 9.01 -42.06
CA ALA A 22 14.56 10.14 -41.15
C ALA A 22 13.18 10.26 -40.49
N MET A 23 12.10 9.87 -41.19
CA MET A 23 10.75 9.81 -40.61
C MET A 23 10.56 8.63 -39.64
N LYS A 24 11.17 7.47 -39.92
CA LYS A 24 11.07 6.28 -39.06
C LYS A 24 11.89 6.38 -37.78
N MET A 25 13.05 7.04 -37.80
CA MET A 25 13.94 7.10 -36.64
C MET A 25 13.33 7.76 -35.39
N PRO A 26 12.61 8.89 -35.48
CA PRO A 26 11.90 9.48 -34.34
C PRO A 26 10.81 8.56 -33.78
N GLN A 27 10.07 7.85 -34.64
CA GLN A 27 9.02 6.91 -34.22
C GLN A 27 9.63 5.74 -33.44
N ILE A 28 10.70 5.13 -33.95
CA ILE A 28 11.42 4.05 -33.27
C ILE A 28 12.01 4.54 -31.94
N LYS A 29 12.59 5.76 -31.89
CA LYS A 29 13.10 6.33 -30.64
C LYS A 29 12.00 6.51 -29.60
N GLN A 30 10.85 7.03 -29.99
CA GLN A 30 9.70 7.20 -29.10
C GLN A 30 9.21 5.85 -28.57
N GLU A 31 9.04 4.85 -29.44
CA GLU A 31 8.65 3.49 -29.05
C GLU A 31 9.66 2.85 -28.08
N LEU A 32 10.97 3.07 -28.27
CA LEU A 32 12.02 2.60 -27.36
C LEU A 32 11.93 3.28 -25.98
N GLU A 33 11.65 4.58 -25.93
CA GLU A 33 11.48 5.31 -24.68
C GLU A 33 10.24 4.88 -23.91
N ASP A 34 9.13 4.63 -24.61
CA ASP A 34 7.88 4.14 -24.03
C ASP A 34 8.03 2.70 -23.53
N MET A 35 8.69 1.82 -24.30
CA MET A 35 9.04 0.46 -23.86
C MET A 35 9.93 0.49 -22.61
N ARG A 36 10.96 1.35 -22.57
CA ARG A 36 11.81 1.50 -21.39
C ARG A 36 11.00 1.90 -20.16
N ARG A 37 10.10 2.88 -20.31
CA ARG A 37 9.24 3.34 -19.21
C ARG A 37 8.34 2.23 -18.68
N CYS A 38 7.72 1.46 -19.57
CA CYS A 38 6.87 0.32 -19.20
C CYS A 38 7.66 -0.76 -18.44
N ILE A 39 8.89 -1.07 -18.88
CA ILE A 39 9.76 -2.03 -18.18
C ILE A 39 10.11 -1.52 -16.77
N GLU A 40 10.45 -0.24 -16.62
CA GLU A 40 10.77 0.36 -15.32
C GLU A 40 9.57 0.39 -14.36
N GLU A 41 8.36 0.67 -14.86
CA GLU A 41 7.13 0.66 -14.08
C GLU A 41 6.79 -0.75 -13.61
N ASN A 42 6.79 -1.73 -14.53
CA ASN A 42 6.58 -3.13 -14.18
C ASN A 42 7.61 -3.64 -13.16
N SER A 43 8.88 -3.27 -13.32
CA SER A 43 9.92 -3.67 -12.36
C SER A 43 9.67 -3.10 -10.96
N LYS A 44 9.19 -1.85 -10.86
CA LYS A 44 8.86 -1.23 -9.57
C LYS A 44 7.63 -1.88 -8.94
N ASP A 45 6.65 -2.26 -9.75
CA ASP A 45 5.45 -2.93 -9.28
C ASP A 45 5.74 -4.35 -8.77
N VAL A 46 6.59 -5.11 -9.46
CA VAL A 46 7.06 -6.43 -9.01
C VAL A 46 7.81 -6.29 -7.67
N GLU A 47 8.78 -5.38 -7.58
CA GLU A 47 9.51 -5.15 -6.33
C GLU A 47 8.57 -4.72 -5.20
N ARG A 48 7.58 -3.87 -5.50
CA ARG A 48 6.57 -3.45 -4.52
C ARG A 48 5.77 -4.63 -4.00
N GLN A 49 5.31 -5.52 -4.88
CA GLN A 49 4.56 -6.71 -4.49
C GLN A 49 5.41 -7.67 -3.65
N ASP A 50 6.67 -7.88 -4.03
CA ASP A 50 7.62 -8.71 -3.28
C ASP A 50 7.82 -8.19 -1.86
N ILE A 51 8.00 -6.87 -1.70
CA ILE A 51 8.15 -6.24 -0.39
C ILE A 51 6.87 -6.39 0.45
N LEU A 52 5.70 -6.11 -0.12
CA LEU A 52 4.43 -6.22 0.62
C LEU A 52 4.14 -7.65 1.07
N LYS A 53 4.50 -8.64 0.24
CA LYS A 53 4.40 -10.06 0.59
C LYS A 53 5.40 -10.43 1.69
N TRP A 54 6.64 -9.96 1.58
CA TRP A 54 7.68 -10.17 2.59
C TRP A 54 7.31 -9.58 3.95
N LEU A 55 6.65 -8.43 3.98
CA LEU A 55 6.17 -7.81 5.22
C LEU A 55 5.14 -8.70 5.91
N SER A 56 4.08 -9.11 5.21
CA SER A 56 3.03 -9.96 5.77
C SER A 56 2.20 -10.64 4.68
N GLU A 57 1.90 -11.92 4.86
CA GLU A 57 0.97 -12.66 4.01
C GLU A 57 -0.49 -12.56 4.50
N VAL A 58 -0.76 -11.82 5.59
CA VAL A 58 -2.12 -11.63 6.08
C VAL A 58 -2.96 -10.80 5.11
N TYR A 59 -4.18 -11.29 4.87
CA TYR A 59 -5.22 -10.66 4.07
C TYR A 59 -6.21 -9.89 4.96
N PHE A 60 -5.77 -8.74 5.49
CA PHE A 60 -6.56 -7.92 6.41
C PHE A 60 -7.83 -7.31 5.78
N GLU A 61 -7.84 -7.12 4.45
CA GLU A 61 -9.03 -6.64 3.72
C GLU A 61 -10.13 -7.70 3.68
N ASP A 62 -9.78 -8.96 3.43
CA ASP A 62 -10.73 -10.07 3.36
C ASP A 62 -11.42 -10.29 4.71
N HIS A 63 -10.65 -10.23 5.80
CA HIS A 63 -11.21 -10.30 7.15
C HIS A 63 -12.19 -9.15 7.42
N HIS A 64 -11.81 -7.92 7.07
CA HIS A 64 -12.67 -6.76 7.26
C HIS A 64 -13.96 -6.86 6.41
N ASN A 65 -13.84 -7.26 5.15
CA ASN A 65 -14.96 -7.43 4.22
C ASN A 65 -15.94 -8.50 4.70
N LEU A 66 -15.46 -9.61 5.26
CA LEU A 66 -16.29 -10.65 5.83
C LEU A 66 -17.10 -10.14 7.04
N ILE A 67 -16.48 -9.36 7.92
CA ILE A 67 -17.18 -8.82 9.10
C ILE A 67 -18.18 -7.75 8.66
N LYS A 68 -17.76 -6.87 7.75
CA LYS A 68 -18.59 -5.80 7.19
C LYS A 68 -19.83 -6.34 6.48
N SER A 69 -19.71 -7.41 5.70
CA SER A 69 -20.85 -8.00 4.98
C SER A 69 -21.92 -8.59 5.90
N ASN A 70 -21.52 -9.02 7.10
CA ASN A 70 -22.43 -9.52 8.14
C ASN A 70 -22.97 -8.43 9.07
N ARG A 71 -22.48 -7.19 8.95
CA ARG A 71 -22.88 -6.07 9.81
C ARG A 71 -24.16 -5.41 9.27
N HIS A 72 -25.19 -5.30 10.11
CA HIS A 72 -26.39 -4.55 9.73
C HIS A 72 -26.08 -3.05 9.51
N PRO A 73 -26.58 -2.42 8.42
CA PRO A 73 -26.40 -0.99 8.18
C PRO A 73 -26.82 -0.12 9.35
N GLY A 74 -26.08 0.96 9.62
CA GLY A 74 -26.32 1.86 10.76
C GLY A 74 -25.92 1.32 12.14
N SER A 75 -25.54 0.05 12.24
CA SER A 75 -25.09 -0.53 13.51
C SER A 75 -23.79 0.13 13.98
N GLY A 76 -23.76 0.58 15.23
CA GLY A 76 -22.58 1.19 15.84
C GLY A 76 -22.44 2.70 15.66
N GLU A 77 -23.30 3.36 14.88
CA GLU A 77 -23.22 4.82 14.66
C GLU A 77 -23.39 5.66 15.93
N TRP A 78 -24.03 5.11 16.96
CA TRP A 78 -24.16 5.77 18.26
C TRP A 78 -22.79 6.05 18.90
N LEU A 79 -21.77 5.24 18.61
CA LEU A 79 -20.42 5.40 19.14
C LEU A 79 -19.80 6.72 18.68
N PHE A 80 -20.05 7.13 17.44
CA PHE A 80 -19.47 8.34 16.85
C PHE A 80 -19.98 9.63 17.49
N LYS A 81 -21.06 9.54 18.27
CA LYS A 81 -21.66 10.66 19.01
C LYS A 81 -21.21 10.68 20.47
N LYS A 82 -20.44 9.70 20.93
CA LYS A 82 -19.94 9.63 22.31
C LYS A 82 -18.78 10.60 22.48
N GLY A 83 -18.83 11.39 23.55
CA GLY A 83 -17.77 12.34 23.90
C GLY A 83 -16.40 11.65 24.00
N GLU A 84 -16.33 10.47 24.62
CA GLU A 84 -15.10 9.67 24.72
C GLU A 84 -14.48 9.34 23.35
N PHE A 85 -15.31 8.93 22.38
CA PHE A 85 -14.85 8.63 21.03
C PHE A 85 -14.35 9.88 20.31
N ILE A 86 -15.09 10.99 20.42
CA ILE A 86 -14.71 12.27 19.79
C ILE A 86 -13.41 12.78 20.40
N SER A 87 -13.30 12.80 21.73
CA SER A 87 -12.09 13.24 22.44
C SER A 87 -10.87 12.38 22.11
N TRP A 88 -11.05 11.06 21.98
CA TRP A 88 -9.97 10.17 21.54
C TRP A 88 -9.55 10.45 20.09
N LYS A 89 -10.53 10.58 19.18
CA LYS A 89 -10.27 10.84 17.76
C LYS A 89 -9.57 12.18 17.52
N GLU A 90 -9.91 13.20 18.30
CA GLU A 90 -9.36 14.56 18.17
C GLU A 90 -8.11 14.78 19.03
N CYS A 91 -7.65 13.76 19.76
CA CYS A 91 -6.46 13.86 20.59
C CYS A 91 -5.20 14.10 19.74
N THR A 92 -4.39 15.09 20.11
CA THR A 92 -3.12 15.41 19.44
C THR A 92 -1.94 14.57 19.94
N GLU A 93 -2.15 13.79 21.00
CA GLU A 93 -1.16 12.89 21.59
C GLU A 93 -1.56 11.43 21.38
N SER A 94 -0.60 10.52 21.54
CA SER A 94 -0.86 9.08 21.51
C SER A 94 -1.88 8.70 22.60
N SER A 95 -3.02 8.16 22.18
CA SER A 95 -4.11 7.81 23.09
C SER A 95 -4.79 6.50 22.68
N ILE A 96 -5.37 5.82 23.67
CA ILE A 96 -6.03 4.52 23.50
C ILE A 96 -7.50 4.64 23.90
N LEU A 97 -8.40 4.21 23.01
CA LEU A 97 -9.81 3.99 23.32
C LEU A 97 -10.04 2.48 23.50
N TRP A 98 -10.35 2.07 24.73
CA TRP A 98 -10.61 0.67 25.04
C TRP A 98 -12.11 0.36 24.96
N LEU A 99 -12.53 -0.41 23.96
CA LEU A 99 -13.91 -0.88 23.82
C LEU A 99 -14.10 -2.20 24.57
N HIS A 100 -14.65 -2.13 25.78
CA HIS A 100 -14.96 -3.31 26.59
C HIS A 100 -16.47 -3.61 26.63
N GLY A 101 -16.80 -4.86 26.88
CA GLY A 101 -18.18 -5.34 26.98
C GLY A 101 -18.26 -6.85 27.01
N PHE A 102 -19.40 -7.40 27.38
CA PHE A 102 -19.59 -8.84 27.47
C PHE A 102 -19.40 -9.53 26.09
N PRO A 103 -19.06 -10.83 26.08
CA PRO A 103 -19.10 -11.64 24.86
C PRO A 103 -20.46 -11.50 24.16
N GLY A 104 -20.45 -11.38 22.83
CA GLY A 104 -21.68 -11.18 22.05
C GLY A 104 -22.24 -9.75 22.03
N ALA A 105 -21.64 -8.77 22.72
CA ALA A 105 -22.09 -7.37 22.71
C ALA A 105 -21.89 -6.63 21.36
N GLY A 106 -21.38 -7.30 20.33
CA GLY A 106 -21.18 -6.72 19.00
C GLY A 106 -19.93 -5.86 18.84
N LYS A 107 -18.92 -6.01 19.71
CA LYS A 107 -17.66 -5.22 19.68
C LYS A 107 -16.96 -5.27 18.32
N THR A 108 -16.81 -6.45 17.73
CA THR A 108 -16.23 -6.64 16.40
C THR A 108 -16.99 -5.86 15.31
N ASN A 109 -18.32 -5.80 15.39
CA ASN A 109 -19.14 -4.99 14.48
C ASN A 109 -18.92 -3.48 14.72
N LEU A 110 -18.75 -3.05 15.97
CA LEU A 110 -18.40 -1.65 16.29
C LEU A 110 -17.04 -1.28 15.72
N VAL A 111 -16.01 -2.12 15.93
CA VAL A 111 -14.66 -1.89 15.39
C VAL A 111 -14.71 -1.83 13.86
N SER A 112 -15.45 -2.74 13.21
CA SER A 112 -15.68 -2.70 11.76
C SER A 112 -16.33 -1.38 11.31
N ALA A 113 -17.31 -0.84 12.04
CA ALA A 113 -17.93 0.43 11.71
C ALA A 113 -16.97 1.63 11.85
N VAL A 114 -16.11 1.61 12.89
CA VAL A 114 -15.06 2.62 13.10
C VAL A 114 -14.06 2.62 11.94
N ILE A 115 -13.59 1.45 11.52
CA ILE A 115 -12.66 1.31 10.39
C ILE A 115 -13.27 1.87 9.11
N ASP A 116 -14.53 1.50 8.79
CA ASP A 116 -15.23 2.02 7.62
C ASP A 116 -15.36 3.55 7.66
N GLN A 117 -15.68 4.12 8.83
CA GLN A 117 -15.77 5.56 8.99
C GLN A 117 -14.42 6.22 8.72
N PHE A 118 -13.33 5.70 9.29
CA PHE A 118 -12.01 6.26 9.09
C PHE A 118 -11.51 6.14 7.66
N ILE A 119 -11.77 5.01 6.98
CA ILE A 119 -11.45 4.87 5.55
C ILE A 119 -12.27 5.86 4.72
N ALA A 120 -13.57 6.01 4.98
CA ALA A 120 -14.46 6.87 4.21
C ALA A 120 -14.19 8.38 4.40
N THR A 121 -13.75 8.80 5.60
CA THR A 121 -13.49 10.21 5.93
C THR A 121 -12.00 10.56 5.98
N ARG A 122 -11.13 9.65 5.53
CA ARG A 122 -9.67 9.78 5.63
C ARG A 122 -9.18 11.05 4.94
N ARG A 123 -8.42 11.87 5.66
CA ARG A 123 -7.70 13.01 5.08
C ARG A 123 -6.37 12.56 4.47
N LYS A 124 -5.78 13.41 3.62
CA LYS A 124 -4.54 13.09 2.89
C LYS A 124 -3.36 12.69 3.79
N MET A 125 -3.27 13.28 4.98
CA MET A 125 -2.20 13.03 5.96
C MET A 125 -2.65 12.13 7.11
N GLU A 126 -3.74 11.38 6.93
CA GLU A 126 -4.21 10.39 7.91
C GLU A 126 -3.96 8.97 7.38
N ALA A 127 -3.52 8.09 8.27
CA ALA A 127 -3.40 6.67 7.99
C ALA A 127 -4.33 5.85 8.87
N VAL A 128 -4.81 4.73 8.33
CA VAL A 128 -5.68 3.79 9.03
C VAL A 128 -5.12 2.40 8.82
N ALA A 129 -4.99 1.64 9.90
CA ALA A 129 -4.64 0.23 9.84
C ALA A 129 -5.50 -0.55 10.83
N HIS A 130 -5.75 -1.81 10.51
CA HIS A 130 -6.58 -2.65 11.37
C HIS A 130 -6.13 -4.11 11.40
N PHE A 131 -6.50 -4.79 12.46
CA PHE A 131 -6.31 -6.22 12.59
C PHE A 131 -7.44 -6.85 13.40
N TYR A 132 -7.86 -8.04 12.99
CA TYR A 132 -8.82 -8.87 13.72
C TYR A 132 -8.08 -10.08 14.26
N CYS A 133 -7.86 -10.09 15.57
CA CYS A 133 -7.17 -11.20 16.21
C CYS A 133 -8.03 -12.46 16.18
N LYS A 134 -7.35 -13.60 16.22
CA LYS A 134 -7.94 -14.93 16.33
C LYS A 134 -7.28 -15.63 17.52
N TYR A 135 -7.80 -16.78 17.92
CA TYR A 135 -7.18 -17.59 18.96
C TYR A 135 -5.71 -17.90 18.64
N ASP A 136 -4.82 -17.76 19.62
CA ASP A 136 -3.38 -18.04 19.52
C ASP A 136 -2.69 -17.16 18.44
N GLN A 137 -3.06 -15.89 18.40
CA GLN A 137 -2.53 -14.94 17.42
C GLN A 137 -1.13 -14.45 17.82
N ASP A 138 -0.13 -14.79 17.00
CA ASP A 138 1.24 -14.29 17.12
C ASP A 138 1.29 -12.74 17.05
N PRO A 139 1.73 -12.04 18.13
CA PRO A 139 1.82 -10.57 18.15
C PRO A 139 2.72 -10.01 17.04
N SER A 140 3.74 -10.76 16.62
CA SER A 140 4.63 -10.33 15.55
C SER A 140 3.95 -10.33 14.20
N GLN A 141 2.98 -11.21 13.98
CA GLN A 141 2.14 -11.19 12.77
C GLN A 141 1.23 -9.97 12.72
N ILE A 142 0.69 -9.55 13.86
CA ILE A 142 -0.13 -8.33 13.99
C ILE A 142 0.70 -7.11 13.57
N MET A 143 1.86 -6.91 14.21
CA MET A 143 2.72 -5.76 13.91
C MET A 143 3.13 -5.71 12.45
N ARG A 144 3.53 -6.86 11.88
CA ARG A 144 3.87 -6.99 10.45
C ARG A 144 2.71 -6.63 9.53
N ALA A 145 1.49 -7.06 9.86
CA ALA A 145 0.29 -6.73 9.08
C ALA A 145 -0.05 -5.23 9.15
N ILE A 146 0.16 -4.58 10.30
CA ILE A 146 0.01 -3.13 10.45
C ILE A 146 1.11 -2.40 9.65
N VAL A 147 2.37 -2.84 9.72
CA VAL A 147 3.46 -2.29 8.89
C VAL A 147 3.09 -2.38 7.41
N LYS A 148 2.62 -3.53 6.92
CA LYS A 148 2.18 -3.70 5.53
C LYS A 148 1.11 -2.68 5.12
N GLN A 149 0.10 -2.46 5.96
CA GLN A 149 -0.98 -1.50 5.70
C GLN A 149 -0.45 -0.06 5.62
N LEU A 150 0.38 0.34 6.58
CA LEU A 150 0.97 1.68 6.61
C LEU A 150 2.05 1.87 5.52
N SER A 151 2.58 0.78 4.95
CA SER A 151 3.60 0.85 3.88
C SER A 151 3.01 1.31 2.56
N SER A 152 1.72 1.07 2.34
CA SER A 152 0.99 1.41 1.12
C SER A 152 -0.46 1.76 1.43
N VAL A 153 -0.66 2.94 2.02
CA VAL A 153 -1.99 3.43 2.46
C VAL A 153 -3.00 3.58 1.32
N GLU A 154 -2.53 3.68 0.08
CA GLU A 154 -3.35 3.64 -1.13
C GLU A 154 -2.90 2.50 -2.04
N ALA A 155 -3.85 1.82 -2.69
CA ALA A 155 -3.55 0.78 -3.65
C ALA A 155 -2.72 1.36 -4.80
N GLY A 156 -1.56 0.77 -5.08
CA GLY A 156 -0.63 1.27 -6.10
C GLY A 156 0.21 2.49 -5.68
N SER A 157 0.09 2.96 -4.43
CA SER A 157 0.96 4.05 -3.98
C SER A 157 2.41 3.60 -3.78
N LYS A 158 3.30 4.59 -3.75
CA LYS A 158 4.72 4.37 -3.47
C LYS A 158 4.87 3.81 -2.05
N LEU A 159 5.68 2.77 -1.92
CA LEU A 159 6.06 2.25 -0.60
C LEU A 159 6.74 3.32 0.25
N SER A 160 6.49 3.26 1.55
CA SER A 160 7.19 4.09 2.53
C SER A 160 8.70 3.91 2.43
N GLN A 161 9.46 5.00 2.53
CA GLN A 161 10.91 4.96 2.44
C GLN A 161 11.57 4.10 3.55
N PRO A 162 11.10 4.11 4.82
CA PRO A 162 11.64 3.25 5.88
C PRO A 162 11.65 1.76 5.50
N VAL A 163 10.55 1.30 4.90
CA VAL A 163 10.35 -0.09 4.49
C VAL A 163 11.28 -0.47 3.33
N LYS A 164 11.45 0.42 2.35
CA LYS A 164 12.42 0.21 1.27
C LYS A 164 13.85 0.09 1.81
N ASN A 165 14.21 0.92 2.79
CA ASN A 165 15.54 0.94 3.36
C ASN A 165 15.88 -0.37 4.07
N ILE A 166 14.99 -0.87 4.94
CA ILE A 166 15.22 -2.13 5.65
C ILE A 166 15.23 -3.33 4.70
N TYR A 167 14.33 -3.35 3.71
CA TYR A 167 14.29 -4.41 2.72
C TYR A 167 15.59 -4.47 1.92
N LYS A 168 16.05 -3.32 1.40
CA LYS A 168 17.33 -3.22 0.69
C LYS A 168 18.50 -3.66 1.56
N LYS A 169 18.57 -3.19 2.81
CA LYS A 169 19.62 -3.58 3.76
C LYS A 169 19.67 -5.10 3.97
N ARG A 170 18.52 -5.75 4.13
CA ARG A 170 18.44 -7.22 4.26
C ARG A 170 18.80 -7.94 2.96
N LYS A 171 18.39 -7.41 1.80
CA LYS A 171 18.72 -7.95 0.48
C LYS A 171 20.21 -7.91 0.21
N ASP A 172 20.85 -6.77 0.46
CA ASP A 172 22.30 -6.59 0.28
C ASP A 172 23.11 -7.47 1.25
N GLY A 173 22.57 -7.74 2.44
CA GLY A 173 23.16 -8.67 3.41
C GLY A 173 22.89 -10.15 3.14
N GLY A 174 22.06 -10.51 2.16
CA GLY A 174 21.69 -11.90 1.86
C GLY A 174 20.66 -12.52 2.82
N PHE A 175 19.94 -11.72 3.61
CA PHE A 175 19.03 -12.16 4.68
C PHE A 175 17.56 -11.76 4.44
N THR A 176 17.03 -11.95 3.24
CA THR A 176 15.60 -11.69 2.95
C THR A 176 14.69 -12.88 3.19
N SER A 177 15.22 -14.01 3.68
CA SER A 177 14.44 -15.25 3.86
C SER A 177 13.51 -15.23 5.08
N GLY A 178 13.82 -14.42 6.10
CA GLY A 178 13.01 -14.32 7.31
C GLY A 178 12.03 -13.14 7.30
N PRO A 179 10.90 -13.23 8.04
CA PRO A 179 10.01 -12.11 8.27
C PRO A 179 10.71 -11.00 9.08
N LEU A 180 10.06 -9.85 9.21
CA LEU A 180 10.48 -8.84 10.19
C LEU A 180 10.39 -9.41 11.61
N THR A 181 11.39 -9.09 12.43
CA THR A 181 11.33 -9.30 13.87
C THR A 181 10.37 -8.32 14.53
N MET A 182 10.03 -8.57 15.79
CA MET A 182 9.27 -7.62 16.62
C MET A 182 9.94 -6.25 16.69
N ALA A 183 11.24 -6.20 16.98
CA ALA A 183 11.99 -4.95 17.13
C ALA A 183 12.07 -4.15 15.81
N GLU A 184 12.22 -4.82 14.67
CA GLU A 184 12.19 -4.12 13.38
C GLU A 184 10.79 -3.62 13.05
N SER A 185 9.76 -4.40 13.36
CA SER A 185 8.37 -3.98 13.16
C SER A 185 8.04 -2.78 14.02
N GLU A 186 8.45 -2.78 15.30
CA GLU A 186 8.30 -1.65 16.22
C GLU A 186 8.98 -0.39 15.69
N SER A 187 10.26 -0.50 15.31
CA SER A 187 11.02 0.63 14.77
C SER A 187 10.37 1.19 13.50
N LEU A 188 9.88 0.34 12.61
CA LEU A 188 9.19 0.77 11.40
C LEU A 188 7.87 1.47 11.73
N LEU A 189 7.08 0.94 12.66
CA LEU A 189 5.82 1.58 13.05
C LEU A 189 6.07 2.98 13.59
N ILE A 190 7.06 3.16 14.47
CA ILE A 190 7.44 4.47 15.02
C ILE A 190 7.85 5.44 13.89
N GLU A 191 8.72 5.00 12.97
CA GLU A 191 9.19 5.85 11.87
C GLU A 191 8.06 6.17 10.87
N MET A 192 7.14 5.23 10.66
CA MET A 192 6.07 5.37 9.68
C MET A 192 4.92 6.25 10.18
N THR A 193 4.50 6.10 11.45
CA THR A 193 3.44 6.94 12.02
C THR A 193 3.84 8.41 12.10
N ALA A 194 5.14 8.70 12.22
CA ALA A 194 5.67 10.07 12.18
C ALA A 194 5.50 10.78 10.82
N ASN A 195 5.17 10.05 9.73
CA ASN A 195 4.91 10.65 8.42
C ASN A 195 3.47 11.14 8.24
N TYR A 196 2.60 10.89 9.22
CA TYR A 196 1.18 11.24 9.18
C TYR A 196 0.86 12.25 10.29
N GLU A 197 -0.15 13.11 10.05
CA GLU A 197 -0.70 13.98 11.09
C GLU A 197 -1.46 13.16 12.13
N SER A 198 -2.10 12.06 11.71
CA SER A 198 -2.76 11.12 12.60
C SER A 198 -2.72 9.71 12.02
N THR A 199 -2.45 8.72 12.87
CA THR A 199 -2.53 7.30 12.51
C THR A 199 -3.51 6.59 13.43
N PHE A 200 -4.56 6.00 12.87
CA PHE A 200 -5.55 5.23 13.60
C PHE A 200 -5.29 3.73 13.43
N ILE A 201 -5.04 3.04 14.54
CA ILE A 201 -4.80 1.58 14.55
C ILE A 201 -5.95 0.91 15.32
N CYS A 202 -6.74 0.11 14.62
CA CYS A 202 -7.89 -0.60 15.18
C CYS A 202 -7.59 -2.09 15.34
N ILE A 203 -7.51 -2.58 16.58
CA ILE A 203 -7.27 -4.01 16.85
C ILE A 203 -8.49 -4.58 17.57
N ASP A 204 -9.13 -5.58 16.96
CA ASP A 204 -10.24 -6.31 17.56
C ASP A 204 -9.74 -7.60 18.23
N ALA A 205 -10.38 -7.98 19.34
CA ALA A 205 -10.12 -9.20 20.09
C ALA A 205 -8.65 -9.39 20.53
N LEU A 206 -7.97 -8.30 20.92
CA LEU A 206 -6.57 -8.34 21.37
C LEU A 206 -6.35 -9.31 22.54
N ASP A 207 -7.38 -9.61 23.33
CA ASP A 207 -7.39 -10.60 24.40
C ASP A 207 -7.27 -12.07 23.94
N GLU A 208 -7.41 -12.33 22.63
CA GLU A 208 -7.18 -13.65 22.02
C GLU A 208 -5.71 -13.86 21.61
N CYS A 209 -4.82 -12.89 21.89
CA CYS A 209 -3.38 -12.99 21.67
C CYS A 209 -2.68 -13.50 22.93
N ASP A 210 -1.75 -14.44 22.76
CA ASP A 210 -0.89 -14.97 23.82
C ASP A 210 0.52 -14.35 23.80
#